data_AF-A0A2E8GJG5-F1
#
_entry.id   AF-A0A2E8GJG5-F1
#
_cell.length_a   1.000
_cell.length_b   1.000
_cell.length_c   1.000
_cell.angle_alpha   90.00
_cell.angle_beta   90.00
_cell.angle_gamma   90.00
#
_symmetry.space_group_name_H-M   'P 1'
#
loop_
_entity.id
_entity.type
_entity.pdbx_description
1 polymer ?
#
loop_
_entity_poly.entity_id
_entity_poly.type
_entity_poly.pdbx_seq_one_letter_code
_entity_poly.pdbx_strand_id
1 'polypeptide(L)' 'MTGPMMRFDRFVEEALYGPRGFYTQGGKAGVNAGDFITSPETSTLFGGCVAVYLDRIWQELDRPDPFIVV' A
#
# COMPACT_ATOMS: atom_id res chain seq x y z
N MET A 1 18.65 -31.25 -13.65
CA MET A 1 17.32 -31.28 -13.01
C MET A 1 16.72 -29.89 -13.15
N THR A 2 15.87 -29.67 -14.14
CA THR A 2 15.15 -28.40 -14.30
C THR A 2 13.84 -28.56 -13.53
N GLY A 3 13.71 -27.89 -12.39
CA GLY A 3 12.42 -27.82 -11.69
C GLY A 3 11.36 -27.21 -12.60
N PRO A 4 10.07 -27.48 -12.35
CA PRO A 4 9.00 -26.85 -13.14
C PRO A 4 9.17 -25.34 -13.09
N MET A 5 9.12 -24.70 -14.26
CA MET A 5 9.19 -23.25 -14.37
C MET A 5 7.96 -22.66 -13.69
N MET A 6 8.19 -21.96 -12.57
CA MET A 6 7.14 -21.23 -11.88
C MET A 6 6.73 -20.01 -12.72
N ARG A 7 5.43 -19.75 -12.81
CA ARG A 7 4.94 -18.48 -13.38
C ARG A 7 5.44 -17.31 -12.53
N PHE A 8 5.84 -16.23 -13.18
CA PHE A 8 6.44 -15.09 -12.49
C PHE A 8 5.51 -14.46 -11.43
N ASP A 9 4.20 -14.40 -11.67
CA ASP A 9 3.21 -13.93 -10.69
C ASP A 9 3.24 -14.73 -9.39
N ARG A 10 3.37 -16.06 -9.49
CA ARG A 10 3.49 -16.95 -8.32
C ARG A 10 4.82 -16.78 -7.59
N PHE A 11 5.90 -16.51 -8.34
CA PHE A 11 7.19 -16.21 -7.74
C PHE A 11 7.15 -14.91 -6.94
N VAL A 12 6.57 -13.84 -7.51
CA VAL A 12 6.44 -12.54 -6.83
C VAL A 12 5.57 -12.65 -5.59
N GLU A 13 4.45 -13.36 -5.67
CA GLU A 13 3.57 -13.62 -4.52
C GLU A 13 4.33 -14.30 -3.37
N GLU A 14 5.06 -15.37 -3.66
CA GLU A 14 5.86 -16.10 -2.66
C GLU A 14 7.00 -15.25 -2.09
N ALA A 15 7.68 -14.48 -2.94
CA ALA A 15 8.80 -13.63 -2.54
C ALA A 15 8.37 -12.44 -1.67
N LEU A 16 7.15 -11.92 -1.85
CA LEU A 16 6.64 -10.78 -1.08
C LEU A 16 5.86 -11.23 0.17
N TYR A 17 5.01 -12.26 0.04
CA TYR A 17 4.00 -12.62 1.04
C TYR A 17 4.08 -14.08 1.53
N GLY A 18 4.96 -14.91 0.98
CA GLY A 18 5.16 -16.29 1.44
C GLY A 18 5.68 -16.38 2.89
N PRO A 19 5.89 -17.58 3.44
CA PRO A 19 6.43 -17.78 4.80
C PRO A 19 7.79 -17.12 5.02
N ARG A 20 8.56 -16.93 3.93
CA ARG A 20 9.83 -16.18 3.93
C ARG A 20 9.76 -14.90 3.10
N GLY A 21 8.55 -14.42 2.84
CA GLY A 21 8.32 -13.23 2.04
C GLY A 21 8.79 -11.96 2.73
N PHE A 22 9.18 -10.97 1.94
CA PHE A 22 9.67 -9.68 2.43
C PHE A 22 8.74 -9.04 3.47
N TYR A 23 7.44 -8.92 3.17
CA TYR A 23 6.47 -8.31 4.08
C TYR A 23 6.11 -9.20 5.28
N THR A 24 6.26 -10.52 5.14
CA THR A 24 6.03 -11.48 6.22
C THR A 24 7.14 -11.44 7.28
N GLN A 25 8.39 -11.24 6.85
CA GLN A 25 9.55 -11.21 7.74
C GLN A 25 9.82 -9.84 8.39
N GLY A 26 8.96 -8.85 8.13
CA GLY A 26 9.03 -7.53 8.75
C GLY A 26 9.65 -6.44 7.88
N GLY A 27 9.93 -6.71 6.60
CA GLY A 27 10.22 -5.68 5.61
C GLY A 27 9.02 -4.75 5.48
N LYS A 28 9.21 -3.46 5.72
CA LYS A 28 8.12 -2.47 5.82
C LYS A 28 8.57 -1.08 5.41
N ALA A 29 7.59 -0.23 5.11
CA ALA A 29 7.81 1.20 4.97
C ALA A 29 7.93 1.87 6.35
N GLY A 30 8.63 3.01 6.42
CA GLY A 30 8.56 3.91 7.59
C GLY A 30 9.88 4.55 8.00
N VAL A 31 9.78 5.74 8.62
CA VAL A 31 10.94 6.52 9.08
C VAL A 31 11.73 5.87 10.23
N ASN A 32 11.10 4.97 10.98
CA ASN A 32 11.71 4.26 12.10
C ASN A 32 11.91 2.77 11.74
N ALA A 33 13.00 2.51 11.03
CA ALA A 33 13.46 1.18 10.61
C ALA A 33 12.63 0.49 9.51
N GLY A 34 12.05 1.26 8.58
CA GLY A 34 11.56 0.73 7.31
C GLY A 34 12.66 0.68 6.25
N ASP A 35 12.58 -0.27 5.34
CA ASP A 35 13.54 -0.43 4.22
C ASP A 35 13.33 0.64 3.13
N PHE A 36 12.20 1.36 3.20
CA PHE A 36 11.86 2.45 2.30
C PHE A 36 10.94 3.47 2.98
N ILE A 37 10.88 4.67 2.38
CA ILE A 37 10.02 5.77 2.80
C ILE A 37 8.88 5.92 1.80
N THR A 38 7.64 6.00 2.27
CA THR A 38 6.46 6.28 1.45
C THR A 38 6.04 7.74 1.56
N SER A 39 5.15 8.20 0.67
CA SER A 39 4.78 9.62 0.59
C SER A 39 4.17 10.19 1.87
N PRO A 40 3.26 9.49 2.60
CA PRO A 40 2.75 9.97 3.88
C PRO A 40 3.84 10.28 4.92
N GLU A 41 4.96 9.56 4.87
CA GLU A 41 6.07 9.64 5.80
C GLU A 41 7.04 10.79 5.47
N THR A 42 7.00 11.32 4.25
CA THR A 42 7.84 12.46 3.84
C THR A 42 7.30 13.80 4.34
N SER A 43 5.96 13.95 4.41
CA SER A 43 5.31 15.19 4.84
C SER A 43 3.82 14.96 5.12
N THR A 44 3.29 15.71 6.10
CA THR A 44 1.84 15.80 6.35
C THR A 44 1.06 16.39 5.16
N LEU A 45 1.73 17.06 4.23
CA LEU A 45 1.12 17.64 3.03
C LEU A 45 0.46 16.56 2.16
N PHE A 46 1.04 15.36 2.05
CA PHE A 46 0.47 14.28 1.24
C PHE A 46 -0.93 13.90 1.74
N GLY A 47 -1.08 13.69 3.05
CA GLY A 47 -2.38 13.41 3.67
C GLY A 47 -3.38 14.57 3.49
N GLY A 48 -2.90 15.82 3.58
CA GLY A 48 -3.73 17.00 3.33
C GLY A 48 -4.29 17.06 1.90
N CYS A 49 -3.48 16.72 0.89
CA CYS A 49 -3.94 16.65 -0.50
C CYS A 49 -5.00 15.56 -0.71
N VAL A 50 -4.81 14.38 -0.11
CA VAL A 50 -5.78 13.28 -0.17
C VAL A 50 -7.10 13.69 0.49
N ALA A 51 -7.05 14.36 1.65
CA ALA A 51 -8.24 14.84 2.34
C ALA A 51 -9.05 15.84 1.49
N VAL A 52 -8.39 16.84 0.89
CA VAL A 52 -9.06 17.81 0.00
C VAL A 52 -9.71 17.12 -1.19
N TYR A 53 -9.06 16.10 -1.76
CA TYR A 53 -9.64 15.31 -2.83
C TYR A 53 -10.89 14.53 -2.36
N LEU A 54 -10.81 13.85 -1.22
CA LEU A 54 -11.95 13.10 -0.69
C LEU A 54 -13.14 14.01 -0.35
N ASP A 55 -12.91 15.19 0.23
CA ASP A 55 -13.96 16.18 0.51
C ASP A 55 -14.67 16.61 -0.78
N ARG A 56 -13.91 16.81 -1.86
CA ARG A 56 -14.46 17.16 -3.16
C ARG A 56 -15.33 16.02 -3.71
N ILE A 57 -14.84 14.78 -3.67
CA ILE A 57 -15.61 13.61 -4.15
C ILE A 57 -16.88 13.42 -3.32
N TRP A 58 -16.81 13.57 -2.01
CA TRP A 58 -17.98 13.51 -1.13
C TRP A 58 -19.03 14.56 -1.51
N GLN A 59 -18.62 15.79 -1.82
CA GLN A 59 -19.52 16.84 -2.31
C GLN A 59 -20.12 16.50 -3.69
N GLU A 60 -19.31 16.00 -4.63
CA GLU A 60 -19.77 15.61 -5.98
C GLU A 60 -20.79 14.46 -5.95
N LEU A 61 -20.72 13.60 -4.94
CA LEU A 61 -21.66 12.49 -4.71
C LEU A 61 -22.92 12.88 -3.92
N ASP A 62 -23.16 14.19 -3.74
CA ASP A 62 -24.26 14.73 -2.95
C ASP A 62 -24.25 14.29 -1.48
N ARG A 63 -23.04 14.32 -0.89
CA ARG A 63 -22.81 14.16 0.55
C ARG A 63 -23.42 12.88 1.14
N PRO A 64 -23.07 11.69 0.60
CA PRO A 64 -23.62 10.44 1.10
C PRO A 64 -23.28 10.24 2.58
N ASP A 65 -24.22 9.66 3.31
CA ASP A 65 -24.06 9.26 4.70
C ASP A 65 -24.59 7.80 4.87
N PRO A 66 -23.70 6.80 5.01
CA PRO A 66 -22.26 6.94 5.19
C PRO A 66 -21.47 7.19 3.89
N PHE A 67 -20.34 7.91 4.00
CA PHE A 67 -19.30 7.96 2.97
C PHE A 67 -18.17 6.98 3.32
N ILE A 68 -18.10 5.85 2.60
CA ILE A 68 -17.15 4.77 2.89
C ILE A 68 -15.88 4.95 2.06
N VAL A 69 -14.74 5.13 2.73
CA VAL A 69 -13.39 5.15 2.14
C VAL A 69 -12.65 3.90 2.60
N VAL A 70 -11.98 3.20 1.67
CA VAL A 70 -11.24 1.94 1.91
C VAL A 70 -9.75 2.18 1.73
#